data_AF-Q2FS07-F1
#
_entry.id   AF-Q2FS07-F1
#
_cell.length_a   1.000
_cell.length_b   1.000
_cell.length_c   1.000
_cell.angle_alpha   90.00
_cell.angle_beta   90.00
_cell.angle_gamma   90.00
#
_symmetry.space_group_name_H-M   'P 1'
#
loop_
_entity.id
_entity.type
_entity.pdbx_description
1 polymer ?
#
loop_
_entity_poly.entity_id
_entity_poly.type
_entity_poly.pdbx_seq_one_letter_code
_entity_poly.pdbx_strand_id
1 'polypeptide(L)'
;MMVQMNNLADNDDHFRVLAITSHQGAIAELRLLNPLRALHRMHLITGYEVVDTNLDRLKKDSRLYHVILIQRAVPEYIYQALNIRDIPYALDIDDNILAIPAYRDDARYTGILTGLSGCTTLITPHTRLVALLEKYSGYSLMGKSVVAPNALPYYGITEETISQPKQLLWIQSDIAALTASLDEIVRAVGDFARRYSLPIVLIGKNVLEDAILPNQVIMGEIDFTANLQLLEQYPTGIGVAPLETSADEETGDFIAGKSDLKMLLFTGYGHPGVYSRSPPYEDSPFRDCGILVSNTYDDWYHALEFQYHTGWKNVFPDALRIQEERDIHRIARDNWMPAIERSRLDKPMSGREIYATVMRTRRRYMPMLKGYQVLLKLGVQKNALLNLYYILNNRLR
;
A
#
# COMPACT_ATOMS: atom_id res chain seq x y z
N MET A 1 -40.55 23.40 -3.57
CA MET A 1 -39.84 22.96 -4.78
C MET A 1 -39.29 21.57 -4.48
N MET A 2 -40.08 20.54 -4.78
CA MET A 2 -39.73 19.14 -4.54
C MET A 2 -38.73 18.70 -5.61
N VAL A 3 -37.50 18.39 -5.20
CA VAL A 3 -36.53 17.73 -6.07
C VAL A 3 -37.05 16.32 -6.30
N GLN A 4 -37.50 16.04 -7.52
CA GLN A 4 -37.76 14.68 -7.98
C GLN A 4 -36.45 13.90 -7.90
N MET A 5 -36.33 13.04 -6.90
CA MET A 5 -35.40 11.92 -6.95
C MET A 5 -35.91 11.00 -8.06
N ASN A 6 -35.30 11.12 -9.23
CA ASN A 6 -35.53 10.22 -10.34
C ASN A 6 -35.28 8.78 -9.88
N ASN A 7 -36.27 7.92 -10.11
CA ASN A 7 -36.17 6.48 -10.00
C ASN A 7 -35.02 5.98 -10.90
N LEU A 8 -33.88 5.69 -10.29
CA LEU A 8 -32.76 4.92 -10.85
C LEU A 8 -32.92 3.40 -10.60
N ALA A 9 -34.14 2.95 -10.29
CA ALA A 9 -34.46 1.55 -10.06
C ALA A 9 -35.03 0.93 -11.33
N ASP A 10 -34.16 0.60 -12.28
CA ASP A 10 -34.33 -0.59 -13.14
C ASP A 10 -33.07 -0.79 -14.01
N ASN A 11 -32.40 -1.93 -13.80
CA ASN A 11 -31.27 -2.55 -14.54
C ASN A 11 -29.79 -2.30 -14.16
N ASP A 12 -29.45 -1.46 -13.16
CA ASP A 12 -28.05 -1.33 -12.67
C ASP A 12 -27.79 -1.93 -11.27
N ASP A 13 -28.75 -2.69 -10.74
CA ASP A 13 -28.80 -3.26 -9.38
C ASP A 13 -27.73 -4.30 -9.04
N HIS A 14 -26.72 -4.52 -9.90
CA HIS A 14 -25.73 -5.58 -9.72
C HIS A 14 -24.28 -5.13 -9.92
N PHE A 15 -23.96 -3.83 -9.80
CA PHE A 15 -22.57 -3.36 -9.94
C PHE A 15 -21.64 -4.12 -8.96
N ARG A 16 -20.77 -4.98 -9.51
CA ARG A 16 -19.94 -5.93 -8.78
C ARG A 16 -18.50 -5.85 -9.22
N VAL A 17 -17.58 -5.90 -8.26
CA VAL A 17 -16.13 -5.80 -8.51
C VAL A 17 -15.46 -7.16 -8.33
N LEU A 18 -14.71 -7.62 -9.32
CA LEU A 18 -13.75 -8.72 -9.15
C LEU A 18 -12.39 -8.12 -8.87
N ALA A 19 -11.79 -8.46 -7.73
CA ALA A 19 -10.42 -8.09 -7.43
C ALA A 19 -9.48 -9.29 -7.49
N ILE A 20 -8.33 -9.12 -8.13
CA ILE A 20 -7.28 -10.13 -8.28
C ILE A 20 -6.01 -9.60 -7.59
N THR A 21 -5.47 -10.34 -6.63
CA THR A 21 -4.25 -9.97 -5.91
C THR A 21 -3.36 -11.17 -5.66
N SER A 22 -2.04 -10.95 -5.64
CA SER A 22 -1.05 -11.93 -5.20
C SER A 22 -0.77 -11.86 -3.69
N HIS A 23 -1.30 -10.82 -3.02
CA HIS A 23 -1.01 -10.53 -1.62
C HIS A 23 -2.28 -10.70 -0.77
N GLN A 24 -2.18 -11.39 0.36
CA GLN A 24 -3.26 -11.54 1.34
C GLN A 24 -2.88 -10.99 2.72
N GLY A 25 -2.19 -9.84 2.75
CA GLY A 25 -1.69 -9.21 3.98
C GLY A 25 -2.22 -7.79 4.19
N ALA A 26 -1.56 -7.03 5.07
CA ALA A 26 -1.96 -5.68 5.47
C ALA A 26 -2.21 -4.73 4.29
N ILE A 27 -1.41 -4.83 3.24
CA ILE A 27 -1.55 -4.00 2.04
C ILE A 27 -2.84 -4.34 1.27
N ALA A 28 -3.20 -5.61 1.16
CA ALA A 28 -4.48 -6.02 0.57
C ALA A 28 -5.66 -5.57 1.43
N GLU A 29 -5.53 -5.64 2.75
CA GLU A 29 -6.55 -5.12 3.66
C GLU A 29 -6.75 -3.61 3.46
N LEU A 30 -5.66 -2.84 3.46
CA LEU A 30 -5.65 -1.38 3.33
C LEU A 30 -6.14 -0.88 1.97
N ARG A 31 -5.56 -1.37 0.88
CA ARG A 31 -5.76 -0.83 -0.47
C ARG A 31 -6.88 -1.52 -1.23
N LEU A 32 -7.32 -2.70 -0.82
CA LEU A 32 -8.29 -3.46 -1.59
C LEU A 32 -9.56 -3.77 -0.79
N LEU A 33 -9.43 -4.47 0.33
CA LEU A 33 -10.60 -4.94 1.07
C LEU A 33 -11.33 -3.78 1.76
N ASN A 34 -10.62 -2.88 2.44
CA ASN A 34 -11.25 -1.76 3.14
C ASN A 34 -12.04 -0.81 2.21
N PRO A 35 -11.49 -0.35 1.07
CA PRO A 35 -12.25 0.46 0.12
C PRO A 35 -13.48 -0.28 -0.42
N LEU A 36 -13.33 -1.55 -0.83
CA LEU A 36 -14.45 -2.34 -1.36
C LEU A 36 -15.53 -2.61 -0.31
N ARG A 37 -15.16 -2.87 0.95
CA ARG A 37 -16.10 -2.99 2.08
C ARG A 37 -16.85 -1.69 2.32
N ALA A 38 -16.15 -0.55 2.30
CA ALA A 38 -16.77 0.75 2.48
C ALA A 38 -17.77 1.06 1.34
N LEU A 39 -17.39 0.84 0.08
CA LEU A 39 -18.30 0.97 -1.07
C LEU A 39 -19.53 0.07 -0.94
N HIS A 40 -19.35 -1.18 -0.50
CA HIS A 40 -20.44 -2.12 -0.32
C HIS A 40 -21.37 -1.71 0.83
N ARG A 41 -20.82 -1.27 1.98
CA ARG A 41 -21.61 -0.77 3.12
C ARG A 41 -22.41 0.48 2.77
N MET A 42 -21.88 1.34 1.91
CA MET A 42 -22.58 2.52 1.39
C MET A 42 -23.56 2.19 0.26
N HIS A 43 -23.71 0.92 -0.12
CA HIS A 43 -24.55 0.47 -1.24
C HIS A 43 -24.17 1.09 -2.60
N LEU A 44 -22.93 1.55 -2.77
CA LEU A 44 -22.40 2.04 -4.07
C LEU A 44 -22.01 0.88 -4.98
N ILE A 45 -21.69 -0.28 -4.40
CA ILE A 45 -21.55 -1.55 -5.11
C ILE A 45 -22.40 -2.61 -4.42
N THR A 46 -22.90 -3.56 -5.19
CA THR A 46 -23.79 -4.63 -4.71
C THR A 46 -23.03 -5.85 -4.19
N GLY A 47 -21.72 -5.89 -4.43
CA GLY A 47 -20.83 -6.90 -3.90
C GLY A 47 -19.47 -6.87 -4.58
N TYR A 48 -18.55 -7.63 -4.01
CA TYR A 48 -17.23 -7.83 -4.59
C TYR A 48 -16.73 -9.24 -4.27
N GLU A 49 -15.76 -9.70 -5.05
CA GLU A 49 -15.05 -10.95 -4.80
C GLU A 49 -13.56 -10.69 -4.90
N VAL A 50 -12.78 -11.21 -3.95
CA VAL A 50 -11.32 -11.14 -3.97
C VAL A 50 -10.76 -12.53 -4.18
N VAL A 51 -9.94 -12.69 -5.22
CA VAL A 51 -9.32 -13.96 -5.59
C VAL A 51 -7.81 -13.83 -5.70
N ASP A 52 -7.13 -14.97 -5.51
CA ASP A 52 -5.71 -15.08 -5.76
C ASP A 52 -5.40 -15.19 -7.27
N THR A 53 -4.12 -15.31 -7.60
CA THR A 53 -3.66 -15.42 -8.99
C THR A 53 -3.88 -16.81 -9.63
N ASN A 54 -4.34 -17.79 -8.85
CA ASN A 54 -4.75 -19.10 -9.37
C ASN A 54 -6.16 -19.06 -9.94
N LEU A 55 -7.00 -18.12 -9.50
CA LEU A 55 -8.35 -17.88 -9.99
C LEU A 55 -9.30 -19.08 -9.82
N ASP A 56 -8.95 -20.09 -9.01
CA ASP A 56 -9.71 -21.34 -8.91
C ASP A 56 -11.16 -21.13 -8.46
N ARG A 57 -11.39 -20.13 -7.60
CA ARG A 57 -12.72 -19.71 -7.14
C ARG A 57 -13.63 -19.29 -8.31
N LEU A 58 -13.06 -18.81 -9.42
CA LEU A 58 -13.80 -18.35 -10.58
C LEU A 58 -14.21 -19.48 -11.54
N LYS A 59 -13.63 -20.68 -11.41
CA LYS A 59 -13.82 -21.79 -12.36
C LYS A 59 -15.29 -22.18 -12.59
N LYS A 60 -16.12 -22.06 -11.54
CA LYS A 60 -17.56 -22.38 -11.57
C LYS A 60 -18.42 -21.17 -11.20
N ASP A 61 -17.84 -19.98 -11.13
CA ASP A 61 -18.55 -18.79 -10.69
C ASP A 61 -19.41 -18.21 -11.81
N SER A 62 -20.73 -18.23 -11.62
CA SER A 62 -21.70 -17.66 -12.56
C SER A 62 -22.08 -16.21 -12.26
N ARG A 63 -21.56 -15.61 -11.17
CA ARG A 63 -21.82 -14.21 -10.85
C ARG A 63 -21.17 -13.31 -11.90
N LEU A 64 -21.90 -12.25 -12.27
CA LEU A 64 -21.44 -11.24 -13.21
C LEU A 64 -20.66 -10.14 -12.50
N TYR A 65 -19.51 -9.78 -13.06
CA TYR A 65 -18.65 -8.72 -12.60
C TYR A 65 -18.62 -7.60 -13.62
N HIS A 66 -18.70 -6.37 -13.12
CA HIS A 66 -18.78 -5.14 -13.92
C HIS A 66 -17.41 -4.47 -14.04
N VAL A 67 -16.50 -4.75 -13.11
CA VAL A 67 -15.14 -4.22 -13.09
C VAL A 67 -14.18 -5.32 -12.68
N ILE A 68 -13.01 -5.32 -13.30
CA ILE A 68 -11.84 -6.10 -12.88
C ILE A 68 -10.83 -5.12 -12.27
N LEU A 69 -10.46 -5.35 -11.01
CA LEU A 69 -9.44 -4.62 -10.29
C LEU A 69 -8.25 -5.57 -10.04
N ILE A 70 -7.06 -5.15 -10.38
CA ILE A 70 -5.82 -5.89 -10.11
C ILE A 70 -5.00 -5.09 -9.11
N GLN A 71 -4.56 -5.73 -8.04
CA GLN A 71 -3.70 -5.11 -7.04
C GLN A 71 -2.23 -5.53 -7.23
N ARG A 72 -1.32 -4.54 -7.25
CA ARG A 72 0.13 -4.72 -7.38
C ARG A 72 0.47 -5.56 -8.61
N ALA A 73 1.41 -6.49 -8.44
CA ALA A 73 1.89 -7.37 -9.49
C ALA A 73 1.20 -8.74 -9.39
N VAL A 74 0.61 -9.15 -10.51
CA VAL A 74 0.16 -10.53 -10.74
C VAL A 74 0.95 -11.15 -11.90
N PRO A 75 0.87 -12.48 -12.12
CA PRO A 75 1.55 -13.10 -13.25
C PRO A 75 1.19 -12.45 -14.59
N GLU A 76 2.21 -12.26 -15.44
CA GLU A 76 2.08 -11.53 -16.70
C GLU A 76 0.95 -12.05 -17.61
N TYR A 77 0.71 -13.36 -17.61
CA TYR A 77 -0.35 -13.98 -18.41
C TYR A 77 -1.75 -13.46 -18.06
N ILE A 78 -1.98 -12.93 -16.86
CA ILE A 78 -3.26 -12.32 -16.46
C ILE A 78 -3.44 -11.01 -17.21
N TYR A 79 -2.47 -10.09 -17.12
CA TYR A 79 -2.51 -8.83 -17.86
C TYR A 79 -2.65 -9.06 -19.36
N GLN A 80 -1.84 -9.95 -19.94
CA GLN A 80 -1.92 -10.23 -21.37
C GLN A 80 -3.25 -10.82 -21.80
N ALA A 81 -3.88 -11.65 -20.96
CA ALA A 81 -5.18 -12.21 -21.29
C ALA A 81 -6.27 -11.14 -21.45
N LEU A 82 -6.19 -10.10 -20.61
CA LEU A 82 -7.08 -8.95 -20.65
C LEU A 82 -6.71 -8.02 -21.82
N ASN A 83 -5.43 -7.62 -21.93
CA ASN A 83 -4.93 -6.71 -22.97
C ASN A 83 -5.21 -7.23 -24.39
N ILE A 84 -4.95 -8.51 -24.69
CA ILE A 84 -5.15 -9.09 -26.05
C ILE A 84 -6.63 -9.06 -26.49
N ARG A 85 -7.56 -8.92 -25.55
CA ARG A 85 -9.00 -8.91 -25.80
C ARG A 85 -9.63 -7.55 -25.54
N ASP A 86 -8.80 -6.53 -25.31
CA ASP A 86 -9.24 -5.19 -24.96
C ASP A 86 -10.23 -5.17 -23.77
N ILE A 87 -10.05 -6.08 -22.80
CA ILE A 87 -10.88 -6.13 -21.60
C ILE A 87 -10.36 -5.06 -20.63
N PRO A 88 -11.15 -4.03 -20.29
CA PRO A 88 -10.71 -2.99 -19.38
C PRO A 88 -10.52 -3.52 -17.96
N TYR A 89 -9.54 -2.96 -17.26
CA TYR A 89 -9.29 -3.21 -15.84
C TYR A 89 -8.61 -2.02 -15.18
N ALA A 90 -8.87 -1.89 -13.88
CA ALA A 90 -8.14 -0.98 -13.00
C ALA A 90 -6.91 -1.72 -12.42
N LEU A 91 -5.80 -1.00 -12.29
CA LEU A 91 -4.57 -1.48 -11.65
C LEU A 91 -4.25 -0.58 -10.46
N ASP A 92 -4.28 -1.13 -9.23
CA ASP A 92 -3.87 -0.41 -8.02
C ASP A 92 -2.40 -0.71 -7.67
N ILE A 93 -1.60 0.35 -7.50
CA ILE A 93 -0.19 0.30 -7.12
C ILE A 93 0.05 1.23 -5.92
N ASP A 94 0.64 0.69 -4.86
CA ASP A 94 0.83 1.39 -3.57
C ASP A 94 2.29 1.73 -3.24
N ASP A 95 3.25 1.15 -3.97
CA ASP A 95 4.70 1.39 -3.83
C ASP A 95 5.34 1.48 -5.22
N ASN A 96 6.54 2.08 -5.30
CA ASN A 96 7.35 2.06 -6.52
C ASN A 96 8.01 0.69 -6.72
N ILE A 97 7.22 -0.31 -7.11
CA ILE A 97 7.66 -1.70 -7.33
C ILE A 97 8.57 -1.89 -8.57
N LEU A 98 8.87 -0.80 -9.29
CA LEU A 98 9.82 -0.78 -10.39
C LEU A 98 11.24 -0.40 -9.96
N ALA A 99 11.39 0.30 -8.83
CA ALA A 99 12.67 0.60 -8.23
C ALA A 99 13.08 -0.51 -7.24
N ILE A 100 14.37 -0.86 -7.24
CA ILE A 100 14.96 -1.88 -6.37
C ILE A 100 15.82 -1.16 -5.34
N PRO A 101 15.35 -1.01 -4.09
CA PRO A 101 16.16 -0.37 -3.06
C PRO A 101 17.35 -1.25 -2.69
N ALA A 102 18.48 -0.63 -2.33
CA ALA A 102 19.74 -1.29 -2.01
C ALA A 102 19.65 -2.33 -0.88
N TYR A 103 18.65 -2.20 0.00
CA TYR A 103 18.39 -3.10 1.12
C TYR A 103 17.47 -4.29 0.78
N ARG A 104 17.08 -4.49 -0.49
CA ARG A 104 16.28 -5.65 -0.92
C ARG A 104 16.93 -6.41 -2.07
N ASP A 105 16.75 -7.73 -2.04
CA ASP A 105 17.12 -8.61 -3.16
C ASP A 105 16.27 -8.34 -4.42
N ASP A 106 16.87 -8.61 -5.58
CA ASP A 106 16.43 -8.37 -6.97
C ASP A 106 15.04 -9.01 -7.30
N ALA A 107 13.97 -8.45 -6.75
CA ALA A 107 12.59 -8.89 -6.94
C ALA A 107 11.91 -8.11 -8.06
N ARG A 108 12.35 -8.29 -9.30
CA ARG A 108 11.70 -7.67 -10.46
C ARG A 108 10.34 -8.32 -10.73
N TYR A 109 9.29 -7.53 -10.62
CA TYR A 109 7.92 -7.95 -10.95
C TYR A 109 7.68 -7.88 -12.47
N THR A 110 8.08 -8.92 -13.21
CA THR A 110 8.07 -8.89 -14.69
C THR A 110 6.72 -8.57 -15.33
N GLY A 111 5.61 -8.92 -14.67
CA GLY A 111 4.26 -8.64 -15.18
C GLY A 111 3.82 -7.18 -15.08
N ILE A 112 4.45 -6.37 -14.23
CA ILE A 112 3.91 -5.04 -13.91
C ILE A 112 3.93 -4.09 -15.09
N LEU A 113 4.97 -4.15 -15.94
CA LEU A 113 5.06 -3.30 -17.13
C LEU A 113 3.90 -3.56 -18.10
N THR A 114 3.52 -4.83 -18.26
CA THR A 114 2.37 -5.23 -19.08
C THR A 114 1.04 -4.75 -18.49
N GLY A 115 0.95 -4.73 -17.16
CA GLY A 115 -0.17 -4.15 -16.42
C GLY A 115 -0.24 -2.63 -16.61
N LEU A 116 0.87 -1.93 -16.38
CA LEU A 116 0.97 -0.48 -16.52
C LEU A 116 0.68 -0.01 -17.93
N SER A 117 1.11 -0.74 -18.97
CA SER A 117 0.77 -0.38 -20.35
C SER A 117 -0.71 -0.60 -20.66
N GLY A 118 -1.29 -1.71 -20.19
CA GLY A 118 -2.61 -2.18 -20.61
C GLY A 118 -3.79 -1.76 -19.75
N CYS A 119 -3.58 -1.32 -18.51
CA CYS A 119 -4.68 -0.92 -17.63
C CYS A 119 -5.41 0.30 -18.18
N THR A 120 -6.73 0.32 -17.98
CA THR A 120 -7.60 1.44 -18.32
C THR A 120 -7.47 2.56 -17.30
N THR A 121 -7.37 2.19 -16.01
CA THR A 121 -7.14 3.13 -14.91
C THR A 121 -5.99 2.64 -14.06
N LEU A 122 -5.04 3.54 -13.76
CA LEU A 122 -3.98 3.32 -12.77
C LEU A 122 -4.37 4.02 -11.47
N ILE A 123 -4.53 3.28 -10.39
CA ILE A 123 -4.88 3.80 -9.07
C ILE A 123 -3.59 3.87 -8.24
N THR A 124 -3.30 5.03 -7.64
CA THR A 124 -2.13 5.22 -6.78
C THR A 124 -2.49 6.08 -5.55
N PRO A 125 -1.77 5.97 -4.42
CA PRO A 125 -1.98 6.81 -3.25
C PRO A 125 -1.64 8.30 -3.45
N HIS A 126 -0.74 8.66 -4.37
CA HIS A 126 -0.32 10.04 -4.61
C HIS A 126 0.33 10.21 -6.00
N THR A 127 0.37 11.46 -6.48
CA THR A 127 0.89 11.81 -7.81
C THR A 127 2.39 11.56 -7.97
N ARG A 128 3.18 11.70 -6.89
CA ARG A 128 4.63 11.40 -6.94
C ARG A 128 4.90 9.95 -7.36
N LEU A 129 4.10 8.99 -6.88
CA LEU A 129 4.26 7.59 -7.29
C LEU A 129 3.94 7.41 -8.78
N VAL A 130 2.96 8.13 -9.33
CA VAL A 130 2.70 8.11 -10.78
C VAL A 130 3.94 8.55 -11.55
N ALA A 131 4.53 9.70 -11.19
CA ALA A 131 5.73 10.22 -11.87
C ALA A 131 6.92 9.26 -11.79
N LEU A 132 7.10 8.58 -10.64
CA LEU A 132 8.12 7.56 -10.47
C LEU A 132 7.85 6.33 -11.34
N LEU A 133 6.61 5.84 -11.38
CA LEU A 133 6.25 4.73 -12.26
C LEU A 133 6.45 5.11 -13.75
N GLU A 134 6.16 6.34 -14.15
CA GLU A 134 6.45 6.85 -15.51
C GLU A 134 7.96 6.84 -15.78
N LYS A 135 8.78 7.37 -14.85
CA LYS A 135 10.26 7.39 -14.94
C LYS A 135 10.83 6.00 -15.22
N TYR A 136 10.43 5.00 -14.44
CA TYR A 136 11.00 3.64 -14.53
C TYR A 136 10.35 2.76 -15.61
N SER A 137 9.09 3.01 -15.98
CA SER A 137 8.41 2.23 -17.03
C SER A 137 8.63 2.78 -18.44
N GLY A 138 8.93 4.06 -18.58
CA GLY A 138 8.99 4.76 -19.86
C GLY A 138 7.61 5.01 -20.50
N TYR A 139 6.51 4.70 -19.81
CA TYR A 139 5.16 4.96 -20.27
C TYR A 139 4.65 6.31 -19.75
N SER A 140 3.78 6.97 -20.52
CA SER A 140 2.93 8.03 -19.98
C SER A 140 1.72 7.41 -19.28
N LEU A 141 1.61 7.67 -17.98
CA LEU A 141 0.62 7.11 -17.07
C LEU A 141 -0.30 8.18 -16.49
N MET A 142 0.11 9.45 -16.43
CA MET A 142 -0.65 10.52 -15.78
C MET A 142 -2.08 10.64 -16.33
N GLY A 143 -2.25 10.54 -17.65
CA GLY A 143 -3.56 10.68 -18.31
C GLY A 143 -4.59 9.60 -17.94
N LYS A 144 -4.14 8.45 -17.43
CA LYS A 144 -5.00 7.36 -16.96
C LYS A 144 -4.92 7.11 -15.46
N SER A 145 -4.21 7.97 -14.73
CA SER A 145 -4.02 7.82 -13.30
C SER A 145 -5.17 8.45 -12.51
N VAL A 146 -5.55 7.81 -11.41
CA VAL A 146 -6.44 8.35 -10.39
C VAL A 146 -5.74 8.23 -9.05
N VAL A 147 -5.71 9.34 -8.32
CA VAL A 147 -5.16 9.36 -6.96
C VAL A 147 -6.28 8.97 -5.99
N ALA A 148 -6.06 7.85 -5.31
CA ALA A 148 -6.88 7.39 -4.19
C ALA A 148 -5.95 7.23 -2.98
N PRO A 149 -5.86 8.24 -2.09
CA PRO A 149 -5.00 8.21 -0.92
C PRO A 149 -5.29 7.01 -0.01
N ASN A 150 -4.36 6.68 0.88
CA ASN A 150 -4.64 5.71 1.93
C ASN A 150 -5.66 6.27 2.92
N ALA A 151 -6.50 5.38 3.45
CA ALA A 151 -7.59 5.74 4.34
C ALA A 151 -7.84 4.60 5.33
N LEU A 152 -8.32 4.93 6.53
CA LEU A 152 -8.51 3.95 7.61
C LEU A 152 -9.95 3.99 8.13
N PRO A 153 -10.48 2.86 8.64
CA PRO A 153 -11.75 2.83 9.33
C PRO A 153 -11.57 3.34 10.77
N TYR A 154 -11.80 4.63 10.98
CA TYR A 154 -11.77 5.22 12.32
C TYR A 154 -13.13 5.05 13.02
N TYR A 155 -13.11 4.78 14.33
CA TYR A 155 -14.31 4.68 15.17
C TYR A 155 -14.56 5.95 16.01
N GLY A 156 -13.78 7.00 15.76
CA GLY A 156 -13.72 8.20 16.59
C GLY A 156 -12.69 8.07 17.70
N ILE A 157 -12.14 9.22 18.11
CA ILE A 157 -11.24 9.34 19.26
C ILE A 157 -11.84 10.35 20.24
N THR A 158 -11.57 10.15 21.53
CA THR A 158 -11.97 11.09 22.59
C THR A 158 -10.74 11.67 23.27
N GLU A 159 -10.77 12.97 23.58
CA GLU A 159 -9.64 13.68 24.21
C GLU A 159 -9.19 13.02 25.54
N GLU A 160 -10.12 12.41 26.28
CA GLU A 160 -9.86 11.70 27.54
C GLU A 160 -8.88 10.52 27.40
N THR A 161 -8.74 9.96 26.19
CA THR A 161 -7.81 8.85 25.92
C THR A 161 -6.36 9.34 25.71
N ILE A 162 -6.19 10.64 25.47
CA ILE A 162 -4.90 11.24 25.19
C ILE A 162 -4.22 11.62 26.51
N SER A 163 -3.02 11.09 26.69
CA SER A 163 -2.21 11.30 27.88
C SER A 163 -0.74 11.45 27.53
N GLN A 164 0.08 11.80 28.52
CA GLN A 164 1.53 11.79 28.33
C GLN A 164 1.98 10.41 27.82
N PRO A 165 2.82 10.35 26.77
CA PRO A 165 3.17 9.08 26.15
C PRO A 165 3.80 8.08 27.12
N LYS A 166 3.37 6.82 27.05
CA LYS A 166 3.86 5.74 27.93
C LYS A 166 4.76 4.73 27.24
N GLN A 167 5.03 4.92 25.95
CA GLN A 167 5.77 3.98 25.11
C GLN A 167 6.22 4.65 23.81
N LEU A 168 7.19 4.03 23.14
CA LEU A 168 7.49 4.28 21.73
C LEU A 168 6.88 3.16 20.87
N LEU A 169 6.32 3.51 19.72
CA LEU A 169 5.71 2.59 18.77
C LEU A 169 6.51 2.61 17.47
N TRP A 170 7.18 1.51 17.13
CA TRP A 170 7.86 1.35 15.85
C TRP A 170 7.20 0.21 15.07
N ILE A 171 6.38 0.57 14.10
CA ILE A 171 5.59 -0.37 13.30
C ILE A 171 6.20 -0.43 11.91
N GLN A 172 6.52 -1.62 11.41
CA GLN A 172 7.03 -1.85 10.06
C GLN A 172 6.57 -3.23 9.56
N SER A 173 6.35 -3.41 8.26
CA SER A 173 5.98 -4.74 7.74
C SER A 173 7.18 -5.68 7.62
N ASP A 174 8.35 -5.16 7.25
CA ASP A 174 9.63 -5.86 7.19
C ASP A 174 10.71 -5.10 8.00
N ILE A 175 11.91 -4.97 7.42
CA ILE A 175 13.02 -4.17 7.92
C ILE A 175 12.75 -2.67 7.82
N ALA A 176 13.33 -1.89 8.73
CA ALA A 176 13.34 -0.45 8.61
C ALA A 176 13.95 -0.03 7.27
N ALA A 177 13.29 0.88 6.56
CA ALA A 177 13.77 1.40 5.29
C ALA A 177 14.86 2.46 5.52
N LEU A 178 15.93 2.04 6.19
CA LEU A 178 17.08 2.81 6.60
C LEU A 178 18.36 2.12 6.14
N THR A 179 19.36 2.93 5.79
CA THR A 179 20.70 2.47 5.42
C THR A 179 21.73 3.25 6.23
N ALA A 180 22.32 4.30 5.67
CA ALA A 180 23.30 5.17 6.33
C ALA A 180 22.79 5.81 7.62
N SER A 181 21.48 6.04 7.73
CA SER A 181 20.87 6.72 8.87
C SER A 181 20.49 5.81 10.05
N LEU A 182 20.64 4.49 9.93
CA LEU A 182 20.09 3.53 10.90
C LEU A 182 20.65 3.74 12.31
N ASP A 183 21.97 3.78 12.45
CA ASP A 183 22.65 3.82 13.75
C ASP A 183 22.31 5.08 14.55
N GLU A 184 22.28 6.24 13.89
CA GLU A 184 21.99 7.53 14.56
C GLU A 184 20.56 7.57 15.09
N ILE A 185 19.59 7.06 14.32
CA ILE A 185 18.17 7.02 14.72
C ILE A 185 17.96 6.00 15.83
N VAL A 186 18.50 4.78 15.69
CA VAL A 186 18.41 3.73 16.72
C VAL A 186 19.03 4.22 18.03
N ARG A 187 20.18 4.91 17.97
CA ARG A 187 20.82 5.49 19.16
C ARG A 187 19.93 6.54 19.82
N ALA A 188 19.37 7.48 19.04
CA ALA A 188 18.50 8.54 19.56
C ALA A 188 17.23 7.97 20.24
N VAL A 189 16.57 7.03 19.57
CA VAL A 189 15.37 6.33 20.09
C VAL A 189 15.71 5.56 21.36
N GLY A 190 16.82 4.83 21.37
CA GLY A 190 17.27 4.03 22.51
C GLY A 190 17.63 4.88 23.72
N ASP A 191 18.44 5.92 23.55
CA ASP A 191 18.85 6.79 24.66
C ASP A 191 17.68 7.57 25.24
N PHE A 192 16.75 8.04 24.39
CA PHE A 192 15.51 8.66 24.82
C PHE A 192 14.65 7.69 25.65
N ALA A 193 14.41 6.47 25.16
CA ALA A 193 13.63 5.47 25.87
C ALA A 193 14.26 5.07 27.21
N ARG A 194 15.60 4.96 27.27
CA ARG A 194 16.34 4.69 28.51
C ARG A 194 16.16 5.82 29.52
N ARG A 195 16.27 7.08 29.09
CA ARG A 195 16.12 8.26 29.96
C ARG A 195 14.77 8.30 30.67
N TYR A 196 13.70 7.97 29.95
CA TYR A 196 12.33 8.00 30.48
C TYR A 196 11.79 6.65 30.91
N SER A 197 12.62 5.59 30.89
CA SER A 197 12.20 4.22 31.19
C SER A 197 10.98 3.76 30.40
N LEU A 198 10.89 4.18 29.14
CA LEU A 198 9.78 3.84 28.24
C LEU A 198 10.07 2.52 27.53
N PRO A 199 9.06 1.64 27.37
CA PRO A 199 9.18 0.49 26.49
C PRO A 199 9.18 0.93 25.02
N ILE A 200 9.89 0.18 24.19
CA ILE A 200 9.89 0.35 22.74
C ILE A 200 9.17 -0.85 22.13
N VAL A 201 7.95 -0.64 21.65
CA VAL A 201 7.14 -1.69 21.05
C VAL A 201 7.46 -1.80 19.57
N LEU A 202 8.02 -2.94 19.19
CA LEU A 202 8.38 -3.29 17.82
C LEU A 202 7.32 -4.22 17.23
N ILE A 203 6.63 -3.75 16.20
CA ILE A 203 5.59 -4.51 15.48
C ILE A 203 6.06 -4.68 14.03
N GLY A 204 6.25 -5.93 13.60
CA GLY A 204 6.80 -6.24 12.29
C GLY A 204 7.74 -7.43 12.27
N LYS A 205 8.09 -7.88 11.07
CA LYS A 205 9.10 -8.91 10.87
C LYS A 205 10.49 -8.29 10.83
N ASN A 206 11.33 -8.59 11.82
CA ASN A 206 12.73 -8.16 11.88
C ASN A 206 12.89 -6.63 11.72
N VAL A 207 12.05 -5.84 12.40
CA VAL A 207 12.00 -4.36 12.27
C VAL A 207 13.38 -3.70 12.27
N LEU A 208 14.30 -4.21 13.10
CA LEU A 208 15.67 -3.68 13.26
C LEU A 208 16.78 -4.71 13.03
N GLU A 209 16.47 -5.85 12.40
CA GLU A 209 17.34 -7.02 12.19
C GLU A 209 18.22 -7.38 13.41
N ASP A 210 19.38 -6.73 13.56
CA ASP A 210 20.40 -7.00 14.58
C ASP A 210 20.45 -5.97 15.72
N ALA A 211 19.78 -4.82 15.58
CA ALA A 211 19.85 -3.78 16.59
C ALA A 211 18.98 -4.12 17.82
N ILE A 212 19.57 -4.01 19.00
CA ILE A 212 18.88 -4.24 20.28
C ILE A 212 18.65 -2.89 20.97
N LEU A 213 17.39 -2.57 21.18
CA LEU A 213 16.94 -1.37 21.86
C LEU A 213 16.66 -1.63 23.36
N PRO A 214 16.83 -0.63 24.24
CA PRO A 214 16.50 -0.77 25.64
C PRO A 214 14.99 -0.96 25.83
N ASN A 215 14.60 -1.80 26.79
CA ASN A 215 13.19 -2.07 27.12
C ASN A 215 12.34 -2.47 25.89
N GLN A 216 12.95 -3.14 24.90
CA GLN A 216 12.23 -3.51 23.69
C GLN A 216 11.18 -4.60 23.96
N VAL A 217 10.01 -4.44 23.37
CA VAL A 217 8.92 -5.41 23.37
C VAL A 217 8.67 -5.79 21.92
N ILE A 218 9.07 -7.01 21.54
CA ILE A 218 8.88 -7.52 20.18
C ILE A 218 7.51 -8.20 20.12
N MET A 219 6.57 -7.62 19.38
CA MET A 219 5.26 -8.23 19.12
C MET A 219 5.26 -9.11 17.87
N GLY A 220 6.28 -8.98 17.02
CA GLY A 220 6.35 -9.68 15.74
C GLY A 220 5.34 -9.17 14.73
N GLU A 221 5.05 -9.97 13.72
CA GLU A 221 4.03 -9.66 12.71
C GLU A 221 2.63 -9.93 13.27
N ILE A 222 1.79 -8.90 13.25
CA ILE A 222 0.36 -8.99 13.58
C ILE A 222 -0.45 -8.62 12.34
N ASP A 223 -1.68 -9.16 12.23
CA ASP A 223 -2.55 -8.77 11.14
C ASP A 223 -2.97 -7.30 11.25
N PHE A 224 -3.39 -6.73 10.12
CA PHE A 224 -3.68 -5.30 10.05
C PHE A 224 -4.83 -4.88 10.95
N THR A 225 -5.87 -5.71 11.11
CA THR A 225 -7.01 -5.39 11.97
C THR A 225 -6.59 -5.38 13.44
N ALA A 226 -5.79 -6.36 13.87
CA ALA A 226 -5.21 -6.38 15.21
C ALA A 226 -4.31 -5.15 15.46
N ASN A 227 -3.55 -4.71 14.46
CA ASN A 227 -2.75 -3.49 14.57
C ASN A 227 -3.61 -2.23 14.78
N LEU A 228 -4.73 -2.09 14.06
CA LEU A 228 -5.64 -0.95 14.27
C LEU A 228 -6.30 -1.00 15.65
N GLN A 229 -6.73 -2.17 16.11
CA GLN A 229 -7.29 -2.36 17.46
C GLN A 229 -6.28 -2.02 18.55
N LEU A 230 -5.01 -2.38 18.34
CA LEU A 230 -3.93 -2.02 19.24
C LEU A 230 -3.79 -0.50 19.36
N LEU A 231 -3.71 0.21 18.23
CA LEU A 231 -3.59 1.67 18.20
C LEU A 231 -4.80 2.37 18.83
N GLU A 232 -6.00 1.80 18.66
CA GLU A 232 -7.22 2.33 19.27
C GLU A 232 -7.27 2.16 20.79
N GLN A 233 -6.73 1.05 21.33
CA GLN A 233 -6.89 0.69 22.74
C GLN A 233 -5.66 0.99 23.61
N TYR A 234 -4.47 1.12 23.01
CA TYR A 234 -3.25 1.31 23.77
C TYR A 234 -3.16 2.73 24.35
N PRO A 235 -2.48 2.89 25.50
CA PRO A 235 -2.13 4.20 25.99
C PRO A 235 -1.37 4.99 24.92
N THR A 236 -1.53 6.32 24.94
CA THR A 236 -0.79 7.22 24.06
C THR A 236 0.69 6.82 23.99
N GLY A 237 1.18 6.54 22.79
CA GLY A 237 2.59 6.31 22.50
C GLY A 237 3.14 7.41 21.60
N ILE A 238 4.46 7.42 21.41
CA ILE A 238 5.08 8.21 20.35
C ILE A 238 5.36 7.28 19.17
N GLY A 239 4.74 7.56 18.02
CA GLY A 239 5.00 6.87 16.77
C GLY A 239 6.39 7.22 16.21
N VAL A 240 7.19 6.20 15.91
CA VAL A 240 8.51 6.33 15.29
C VAL A 240 8.42 5.74 13.87
N ALA A 241 8.53 6.60 12.87
CA ALA A 241 8.41 6.21 11.46
C ALA A 241 9.54 6.80 10.60
N PRO A 242 10.76 6.25 10.74
CA PRO A 242 11.89 6.72 9.98
C PRO A 242 11.88 6.15 8.55
N LEU A 243 12.40 6.95 7.62
CA LEU A 243 12.67 6.60 6.23
C LEU A 243 14.03 7.20 5.85
N GLU A 244 14.83 6.47 5.06
CA GLU A 244 16.12 6.98 4.60
C GLU A 244 15.95 8.25 3.76
N THR A 245 16.83 9.22 4.01
CA THR A 245 16.90 10.49 3.30
C THR A 245 18.26 10.69 2.62
N SER A 246 19.24 9.84 2.94
CA SER A 246 20.55 9.80 2.30
C SER A 246 20.78 8.40 1.73
N ALA A 247 20.36 8.19 0.48
CA ALA A 247 20.53 6.94 -0.24
C ALA A 247 20.96 7.19 -1.69
N ASP A 248 21.31 6.11 -2.40
CA ASP A 248 21.40 6.15 -3.86
C ASP A 248 20.06 6.53 -4.51
N GLU A 249 20.10 6.96 -5.77
CA GLU A 249 18.93 7.48 -6.48
C GLU A 249 17.76 6.49 -6.51
N GLU A 250 18.02 5.20 -6.74
CA GLU A 250 16.97 4.19 -6.88
C GLU A 250 16.32 3.86 -5.54
N THR A 251 17.12 3.75 -4.47
CA THR A 251 16.60 3.64 -3.11
C THR A 251 15.80 4.88 -2.69
N GLY A 252 16.31 6.07 -3.02
CA GLY A 252 15.63 7.34 -2.77
C GLY A 252 14.27 7.41 -3.47
N ASP A 253 14.21 7.00 -4.73
CA ASP A 253 12.98 6.94 -5.52
C ASP A 253 12.01 5.87 -5.02
N PHE A 254 12.51 4.72 -4.55
CA PHE A 254 11.66 3.73 -3.90
C PHE A 254 10.99 4.30 -2.66
N ILE A 255 11.76 5.00 -1.80
CA ILE A 255 11.26 5.62 -0.58
C ILE A 255 10.31 6.77 -0.89
N ALA A 256 10.63 7.61 -1.87
CA ALA A 256 9.80 8.71 -2.32
C ALA A 256 8.47 8.24 -2.93
N GLY A 257 8.41 6.98 -3.38
CA GLY A 257 7.19 6.33 -3.84
C GLY A 257 6.28 5.79 -2.73
N LYS A 258 6.70 5.84 -1.46
CA LYS A 258 5.88 5.42 -0.32
C LYS A 258 4.83 6.47 0.03
N SER A 259 3.81 6.03 0.78
CA SER A 259 2.72 6.88 1.27
C SER A 259 2.94 7.41 2.70
N ASP A 260 2.08 8.34 3.11
CA ASP A 260 1.98 8.92 4.45
C ASP A 260 1.24 8.05 5.48
N LEU A 261 1.02 6.75 5.20
CA LEU A 261 0.22 5.84 6.03
C LEU A 261 0.60 5.84 7.52
N LYS A 262 1.88 6.03 7.86
CA LYS A 262 2.33 6.08 9.26
C LYS A 262 1.73 7.27 10.03
N MET A 263 1.47 8.39 9.37
CA MET A 263 0.76 9.52 9.97
C MET A 263 -0.68 9.18 10.31
N LEU A 264 -1.35 8.42 9.43
CA LEU A 264 -2.70 7.93 9.67
C LEU A 264 -2.74 6.92 10.82
N LEU A 265 -1.77 6.00 10.85
CA LEU A 265 -1.69 4.99 11.91
C LEU A 265 -1.37 5.59 13.27
N PHE A 266 -0.46 6.56 13.35
CA PHE A 266 -0.08 7.15 14.63
C PHE A 266 -1.00 8.31 15.00
N THR A 267 -0.87 9.45 14.31
CA THR A 267 -1.61 10.65 14.68
C THR A 267 -3.12 10.46 14.51
N GLY A 268 -3.57 9.73 13.47
CA GLY A 268 -4.99 9.42 13.28
C GLY A 268 -5.63 8.62 14.43
N TYR A 269 -4.83 7.87 15.20
CA TYR A 269 -5.27 7.16 16.42
C TYR A 269 -4.83 7.86 17.73
N GLY A 270 -4.42 9.13 17.66
CA GLY A 270 -4.08 9.92 18.85
C GLY A 270 -2.69 9.63 19.43
N HIS A 271 -1.77 9.10 18.62
CA HIS A 271 -0.37 8.94 19.01
C HIS A 271 0.48 10.01 18.31
N PRO A 272 1.13 10.94 19.04
CA PRO A 272 2.04 11.89 18.41
C PRO A 272 3.16 11.16 17.65
N GLY A 273 3.53 11.65 16.47
CA GLY A 273 4.56 11.01 15.64
C GLY A 273 5.81 11.83 15.44
N VAL A 274 6.94 11.14 15.31
CA VAL A 274 8.21 11.65 14.78
C VAL A 274 8.55 10.88 13.51
N TYR A 275 8.79 11.63 12.43
CA TYR A 275 8.97 11.11 11.09
C TYR A 275 10.23 11.69 10.47
N SER A 276 10.92 10.91 9.63
CA SER A 276 11.99 11.47 8.80
C SER A 276 11.44 12.55 7.87
N ARG A 277 12.18 13.63 7.65
CA ARG A 277 11.88 14.63 6.63
C ARG A 277 12.16 14.03 5.25
N SER A 278 11.19 13.26 4.79
CA SER A 278 11.24 12.49 3.56
C SER A 278 9.97 12.77 2.73
N PRO A 279 10.03 12.57 1.40
CA PRO A 279 8.94 12.96 0.53
C PRO A 279 7.54 12.45 0.90
N PRO A 280 7.34 11.19 1.34
CA PRO A 280 6.02 10.70 1.73
C PRO A 280 5.36 11.55 2.80
N TYR A 281 6.15 12.12 3.71
CA TYR A 281 5.67 12.91 4.83
C TYR A 281 5.66 14.41 4.55
N GLU A 282 6.63 14.92 3.78
CA GLU A 282 6.67 16.34 3.38
C GLU A 282 5.55 16.72 2.40
N ASP A 283 5.20 15.80 1.51
CA ASP A 283 4.12 16.00 0.53
C ASP A 283 2.73 15.78 1.15
N SER A 284 2.65 15.21 2.35
CA SER A 284 1.38 14.94 3.02
C SER A 284 0.67 16.25 3.39
N PRO A 285 -0.67 16.34 3.23
CA PRO A 285 -1.43 17.45 3.81
C PRO A 285 -1.39 17.48 5.34
N PHE A 286 -0.90 16.39 5.97
CA PHE A 286 -0.75 16.24 7.41
C PHE A 286 0.69 16.40 7.89
N ARG A 287 1.58 16.99 7.08
CA ARG A 287 2.98 17.24 7.48
C ARG A 287 3.12 18.01 8.81
N ASP A 288 2.09 18.77 9.19
CA ASP A 288 2.04 19.54 10.43
C ASP A 288 1.44 18.76 11.62
N CYS A 289 0.88 17.56 11.40
CA CYS A 289 0.29 16.68 12.44
C CYS A 289 1.33 15.81 13.18
N GLY A 290 2.55 16.31 13.32
CA GLY A 290 3.70 15.60 13.88
C GLY A 290 4.99 16.37 13.65
N ILE A 291 6.14 15.76 13.93
CA ILE A 291 7.45 16.39 13.69
C ILE A 291 8.19 15.69 12.57
N LEU A 292 8.61 16.48 11.57
CA LEU A 292 9.51 16.06 10.50
C LEU A 292 10.95 16.48 10.80
N VAL A 293 11.83 15.50 10.97
CA VAL A 293 13.23 15.70 11.38
C VAL A 293 14.23 15.23 10.33
N SER A 294 15.40 15.85 10.28
CA SER A 294 16.52 15.26 9.55
C SER A 294 16.94 13.96 10.24
N ASN A 295 17.54 13.04 9.49
CA ASN A 295 18.02 11.78 10.03
C ASN A 295 19.37 11.92 10.78
N THR A 296 19.40 12.82 11.75
CA THR A 296 20.53 12.99 12.69
C THR A 296 20.08 12.59 14.09
N TYR A 297 21.02 12.18 14.93
CA TYR A 297 20.72 11.84 16.32
C TYR A 297 20.03 13.01 17.06
N ASP A 298 20.59 14.22 16.96
CA ASP A 298 20.10 15.38 17.72
C ASP A 298 18.67 15.76 17.33
N ASP A 299 18.35 15.77 16.03
CA ASP A 299 17.01 16.13 15.56
C ASP A 299 15.98 15.09 16.04
N TRP A 300 16.28 13.79 15.91
CA TRP A 300 15.41 12.72 16.39
C TRP A 300 15.22 12.77 17.90
N TYR A 301 16.30 12.91 18.67
CA TYR A 301 16.24 12.96 20.13
C TYR A 301 15.41 14.17 20.62
N HIS A 302 15.66 15.37 20.07
CA HIS A 302 14.91 16.56 20.44
C HIS A 302 13.43 16.50 20.04
N ALA A 303 13.10 15.87 18.91
CA ALA A 303 11.71 15.68 18.52
C ALA A 303 10.97 14.72 19.45
N LEU A 304 11.62 13.64 19.89
CA LEU A 304 11.07 12.73 20.89
C LEU A 304 10.84 13.43 22.23
N GLU A 305 11.80 14.23 22.70
CA GLU A 305 11.67 15.09 23.88
C GLU A 305 10.46 16.03 23.75
N PHE A 306 10.34 16.72 22.61
CA PHE A 306 9.20 17.61 22.39
C PHE A 306 7.88 16.84 22.43
N GLN A 307 7.75 15.71 21.72
CA GLN A 307 6.50 14.96 21.69
C GLN A 307 6.12 14.45 23.08
N TYR A 308 7.09 14.09 23.91
CA TYR A 308 6.87 13.60 25.27
C TYR A 308 6.44 14.68 26.28
N HIS A 309 7.02 15.87 26.21
CA HIS A 309 6.73 16.95 27.17
C HIS A 309 5.56 17.86 26.72
N THR A 310 5.42 18.05 25.42
CA THR A 310 4.58 19.11 24.84
C THR A 310 3.67 18.60 23.73
N GLY A 311 4.23 17.95 22.71
CA GLY A 311 3.53 17.71 21.45
C GLY A 311 2.29 16.84 21.55
N TRP A 312 2.28 15.84 22.45
CA TRP A 312 1.12 14.98 22.69
C TRP A 312 -0.16 15.76 23.06
N LYS A 313 -0.04 16.94 23.66
CA LYS A 313 -1.20 17.76 24.09
C LYS A 313 -2.01 18.29 22.90
N ASN A 314 -1.40 18.38 21.72
CA ASN A 314 -2.05 18.87 20.51
C ASN A 314 -2.47 17.74 19.56
N VAL A 315 -2.24 16.47 19.92
CA VAL A 315 -2.51 15.35 19.00
C VAL A 315 -4.02 15.14 18.76
N PHE A 316 -4.89 15.55 19.69
CA PHE A 316 -6.34 15.38 19.56
C PHE A 316 -6.92 16.10 18.33
N PRO A 317 -6.77 17.44 18.17
CA PRO A 317 -7.26 18.12 16.98
C PRO A 317 -6.63 17.60 15.68
N ASP A 318 -5.35 17.21 15.71
CA ASP A 318 -4.67 16.61 14.57
C ASP A 318 -5.28 15.26 14.18
N ALA A 319 -5.58 14.42 15.17
CA ALA A 319 -6.25 13.14 14.97
C ALA A 319 -7.61 13.35 14.31
N LEU A 320 -8.44 14.25 14.85
CA LEU A 320 -9.76 14.55 14.28
C LEU A 320 -9.68 15.01 12.82
N ARG A 321 -8.72 15.88 12.49
CA ARG A 321 -8.49 16.33 11.11
C ARG A 321 -8.15 15.16 10.19
N ILE A 322 -7.22 14.30 10.60
CA ILE A 322 -6.84 13.11 9.82
C ILE A 322 -8.04 12.17 9.67
N GLN A 323 -8.80 11.92 10.74
CA GLN A 323 -9.98 11.04 10.70
C GLN A 323 -11.04 11.56 9.73
N GLU A 324 -11.31 12.86 9.71
CA GLU A 324 -12.27 13.48 8.79
C GLU A 324 -11.82 13.43 7.33
N GLU A 325 -10.54 13.69 7.07
CA GLU A 325 -10.00 13.76 5.71
C GLU A 325 -9.60 12.41 5.12
N ARG A 326 -9.29 11.41 5.96
CA ARG A 326 -8.84 10.06 5.57
C ARG A 326 -9.75 8.96 6.13
N ASP A 327 -11.01 9.28 6.38
CA ASP A 327 -12.04 8.26 6.61
C ASP A 327 -12.20 7.38 5.37
N ILE A 328 -12.25 6.07 5.60
CA ILE A 328 -12.36 5.08 4.52
C ILE A 328 -13.63 5.24 3.69
N HIS A 329 -14.77 5.62 4.27
CA HIS A 329 -16.01 5.79 3.51
C HIS A 329 -15.92 6.99 2.57
N ARG A 330 -15.35 8.10 3.06
CA ARG A 330 -15.10 9.29 2.24
C ARG A 330 -14.18 8.97 1.06
N ILE A 331 -12.99 8.42 1.33
CA ILE A 331 -12.01 8.12 0.26
C ILE A 331 -12.52 7.03 -0.69
N ALA A 332 -13.27 6.05 -0.17
CA ALA A 332 -13.91 5.05 -1.01
C ALA A 332 -14.89 5.70 -2.01
N ARG A 333 -15.80 6.55 -1.52
CA ARG A 333 -16.80 7.24 -2.36
C ARG A 333 -16.15 8.23 -3.33
N ASP A 334 -15.25 9.07 -2.84
CA ASP A 334 -14.78 10.24 -3.57
C ASP A 334 -13.60 9.93 -4.51
N ASN A 335 -12.84 8.87 -4.24
CA ASN A 335 -11.65 8.51 -5.01
C ASN A 335 -11.72 7.11 -5.63
N TRP A 336 -12.09 6.09 -4.85
CA TRP A 336 -12.12 4.72 -5.36
C TRP A 336 -13.28 4.46 -6.32
N MET A 337 -14.49 4.92 -6.00
CA MET A 337 -15.65 4.69 -6.87
C MET A 337 -15.41 5.27 -8.28
N PRO A 338 -15.00 6.54 -8.46
CA PRO A 338 -14.71 7.08 -9.78
C PRO A 338 -13.60 6.31 -10.52
N ALA A 339 -12.59 5.82 -9.79
CA ALA A 339 -11.51 5.03 -10.40
C ALA A 339 -12.00 3.67 -10.91
N ILE A 340 -12.85 3.00 -10.13
CA ILE A 340 -13.46 1.71 -10.46
C ILE A 340 -14.42 1.87 -11.64
N GLU A 341 -15.25 2.91 -11.66
CA GLU A 341 -16.21 3.20 -12.73
C GLU A 341 -15.54 3.46 -14.09
N ARG A 342 -14.37 4.11 -14.12
CA ARG A 342 -13.60 4.31 -15.35
C ARG A 342 -13.16 3.01 -16.03
N SER A 343 -13.12 1.91 -15.28
CA SER A 343 -12.76 0.58 -15.78
C SER A 343 -13.98 -0.35 -15.91
N ARG A 344 -15.19 0.22 -15.98
CA ARG A 344 -16.43 -0.53 -16.18
C ARG A 344 -16.39 -1.26 -17.53
N LEU A 345 -16.77 -2.53 -17.49
CA LEU A 345 -16.97 -3.37 -18.66
C LEU A 345 -18.27 -2.96 -19.37
N ASP A 346 -18.21 -2.82 -20.70
CA ASP A 346 -19.40 -2.60 -21.53
C ASP A 346 -20.46 -3.68 -21.33
N LYS A 347 -20.00 -4.92 -21.11
CA LYS A 347 -20.83 -6.08 -20.78
C LYS A 347 -20.22 -6.78 -19.58
N PRO A 348 -20.97 -6.95 -18.47
CA PRO A 348 -20.49 -7.71 -17.32
C PRO A 348 -20.05 -9.12 -17.73
N MET A 349 -18.95 -9.58 -17.15
CA MET A 349 -18.40 -10.91 -17.41
C MET A 349 -18.63 -11.83 -16.22
N SER A 350 -19.02 -13.07 -16.45
CA SER A 350 -19.06 -14.07 -15.39
C SER A 350 -17.65 -14.43 -14.92
N GLY A 351 -17.51 -14.81 -13.64
CA GLY A 351 -16.24 -15.31 -13.12
C GLY A 351 -15.67 -16.46 -13.98
N ARG A 352 -16.53 -17.37 -14.44
CA ARG A 352 -16.15 -18.48 -15.33
C ARG A 352 -15.58 -18.01 -16.67
N GLU A 353 -16.15 -16.97 -17.28
CA GLU A 353 -15.63 -16.39 -18.53
C GLU A 353 -14.26 -15.72 -18.34
N ILE A 354 -14.09 -14.99 -17.23
CA ILE A 354 -12.81 -14.38 -16.85
C ILE A 354 -11.75 -15.47 -16.64
N TYR A 355 -12.08 -16.52 -15.89
CA TYR A 355 -11.22 -17.68 -15.69
C TYR A 355 -10.81 -18.33 -17.03
N ALA A 356 -11.79 -18.62 -17.91
CA ALA A 356 -11.52 -19.25 -19.19
C ALA A 356 -10.62 -18.39 -20.09
N THR A 357 -10.83 -17.07 -20.04
CA THR A 357 -10.02 -16.06 -20.76
C THR A 357 -8.56 -16.11 -20.31
N VAL A 358 -8.33 -16.02 -19.00
CA VAL A 358 -6.97 -16.04 -18.42
C VAL A 358 -6.29 -17.39 -18.64
N MET A 359 -6.99 -18.49 -18.40
CA MET A 359 -6.41 -19.84 -18.50
C MET A 359 -6.06 -20.23 -19.94
N ARG A 360 -6.78 -19.71 -20.94
CA ARG A 360 -6.40 -19.88 -22.35
C ARG A 360 -5.04 -19.26 -22.64
N THR A 361 -4.77 -18.07 -22.11
CA THR A 361 -3.46 -17.40 -22.24
C THR A 361 -2.40 -18.13 -21.43
N ARG A 362 -2.67 -18.52 -20.18
CA ARG A 362 -1.74 -19.28 -19.32
C ARG A 362 -1.23 -20.56 -20.00
N ARG A 363 -2.07 -21.30 -20.73
CA ARG A 363 -1.66 -22.50 -21.48
C ARG A 363 -0.57 -22.21 -22.52
N ARG A 364 -0.56 -21.01 -23.12
CA ARG A 364 0.51 -20.59 -24.06
C ARG A 364 1.82 -20.28 -23.32
N TYR A 365 1.76 -19.87 -22.05
CA TYR A 365 2.91 -19.63 -21.19
C TYR A 365 3.51 -20.89 -20.57
N MET A 366 2.76 -21.98 -20.48
CA MET A 366 3.20 -23.22 -19.81
C MET A 366 4.52 -23.80 -20.35
N PRO A 367 4.79 -23.84 -21.67
CA PRO A 367 6.07 -24.32 -22.19
C PRO A 367 7.25 -23.47 -21.69
N MET A 368 7.10 -22.14 -21.69
CA MET A 368 8.11 -21.21 -21.21
C MET A 368 8.36 -21.38 -19.71
N LEU A 369 7.30 -21.47 -18.91
CA LEU A 369 7.41 -21.68 -17.45
C LEU A 369 8.08 -23.02 -17.12
N LYS A 370 7.74 -24.10 -17.85
CA LYS A 370 8.39 -25.40 -17.69
C LYS A 370 9.87 -25.35 -18.10
N GLY A 371 10.20 -24.69 -19.21
CA GLY A 371 11.57 -24.48 -19.65
C GLY A 371 12.40 -23.72 -18.61
N TYR A 372 11.83 -22.64 -18.07
CA TYR A 372 12.45 -21.87 -16.99
C TYR A 372 12.72 -22.72 -15.73
N GLN A 373 11.74 -23.52 -15.29
CA GLN A 373 11.93 -24.42 -14.14
C GLN A 373 12.99 -25.50 -14.40
N VAL A 374 13.08 -26.02 -15.63
CA VAL A 374 14.14 -26.96 -16.01
C VAL A 374 15.50 -26.28 -15.95
N LEU A 375 15.63 -25.06 -16.49
CA LEU A 375 16.89 -24.30 -16.45
C LEU A 375 17.33 -23.97 -15.02
N LEU A 376 16.40 -23.62 -14.14
CA LEU A 376 16.69 -23.45 -12.71
C LEU A 376 17.19 -24.75 -12.06
N LYS A 377 16.54 -25.89 -12.36
CA LYS A 377 16.98 -27.21 -11.86
C LYS A 377 18.34 -27.63 -12.40
N LEU A 378 18.72 -27.13 -13.57
CA LEU A 378 20.05 -27.33 -14.16
C LEU A 378 21.10 -26.34 -13.64
N GLY A 379 20.76 -25.51 -12.64
CA GLY A 379 21.69 -24.59 -12.01
C GLY A 379 21.91 -23.28 -12.76
N VAL A 380 21.10 -22.98 -13.79
CA VAL A 380 21.17 -21.67 -14.45
C VAL A 380 20.69 -20.61 -13.48
N GLN A 381 21.54 -19.60 -13.24
CA GLN A 381 21.20 -18.51 -12.33
C GLN A 381 19.96 -17.75 -12.81
N LYS A 382 19.05 -17.47 -11.87
CA LYS A 382 17.81 -16.72 -12.11
C LYS A 382 18.04 -15.41 -12.87
N ASN A 383 19.12 -14.69 -12.53
CA ASN A 383 19.45 -13.39 -13.13
C ASN A 383 19.86 -13.51 -14.60
N ALA A 384 20.58 -14.59 -14.97
CA ALA A 384 20.92 -14.86 -16.37
C ALA A 384 19.66 -15.14 -17.22
N LEU A 385 18.69 -15.88 -16.65
CA LEU A 385 17.42 -16.16 -17.31
C LEU A 385 16.55 -14.91 -17.46
N LEU A 386 16.50 -14.05 -16.44
CA LEU A 386 15.80 -12.76 -16.51
C LEU A 386 16.42 -11.86 -17.57
N ASN A 387 17.75 -11.73 -17.60
CA ASN A 387 18.45 -10.94 -18.63
C ASN A 387 18.17 -11.47 -20.03
N LEU A 388 18.19 -12.80 -20.23
CA LEU A 388 17.84 -13.40 -21.51
C LEU A 388 16.38 -13.10 -21.90
N TYR A 389 15.44 -13.21 -20.96
CA TYR A 389 14.04 -12.86 -21.18
C TYR A 389 13.88 -11.40 -21.61
N TYR A 390 14.55 -10.47 -20.93
CA TYR A 390 14.53 -9.05 -21.29
C TYR A 390 15.13 -8.79 -22.68
N ILE A 391 16.26 -9.41 -23.01
CA ILE A 391 16.88 -9.29 -24.34
C ILE A 391 15.93 -9.81 -25.43
N LEU A 392 15.26 -10.94 -25.19
CA LEU A 392 14.32 -11.54 -26.14
C LEU A 392 13.06 -10.68 -26.31
N ASN A 393 12.48 -10.17 -25.22
CA ASN A 393 11.27 -9.35 -25.30
C ASN A 393 11.54 -7.93 -25.84
N ASN A 394 12.70 -7.34 -25.55
CA ASN A 394 13.06 -6.03 -26.11
C ASN A 394 13.42 -6.09 -27.60
N ARG A 395 13.73 -7.27 -28.15
CA ARG A 395 13.89 -7.48 -29.60
C ARG A 395 12.58 -7.73 -30.35
N LEU A 396 11.50 -8.00 -29.62
CA LEU A 396 10.15 -8.22 -30.16
C LEU A 396 9.24 -6.99 -30.04
N ARG A 397 9.75 -5.92 -29.43
CA ARG A 397 9.21 -4.55 -29.46
C ARG A 397 9.96 -3.77 -30.52
#